data_AF-A0A0L0LNP4-F1
#
_entry.id   AF-A0A0L0LNP4-F1
#
_cell.length_a   1.000
_cell.length_b   1.000
_cell.length_c   1.000
_cell.angle_alpha   90.00
_cell.angle_beta   90.00
_cell.angle_gamma   90.00
#
_symmetry.space_group_name_H-M   'P 1'
#
loop_
_entity.id
_entity.type
_entity.pdbx_description
1 polymer ?
#
loop_
_entity_poly.entity_id
_entity_poly.type
_entity_poly.pdbx_seq_one_letter_code
_entity_poly.pdbx_strand_id
1 'polypeptide(L)'
;MALCNITNSLVTNIITPPLGLLLGKIDFKDLALNLGGSVEITYGVFLQSVLDFVIIALVLFIIIRFMNRLAPKKAEDMPEASKSPELQVLEQIRDAIGHPKL
;
A
#
# COMPACT_ATOMS: atom_id res chain seq x y z
N MET A 1 4.61 -10.69 5.41
CA MET A 1 3.30 -11.30 5.05
C MET A 1 2.11 -10.54 5.65
N ALA A 2 2.12 -10.12 6.92
CA ALA A 2 0.96 -9.45 7.55
C ALA A 2 0.54 -8.12 6.89
N LEU A 3 1.49 -7.22 6.58
CA LEU A 3 1.18 -5.90 6.01
C LEU A 3 0.52 -6.00 4.62
N CYS A 4 1.05 -6.86 3.73
CA CYS A 4 0.47 -7.08 2.41
C CYS A 4 -0.96 -7.64 2.48
N ASN A 5 -1.24 -8.49 3.46
CA ASN A 5 -2.59 -9.01 3.66
C ASN A 5 -3.56 -7.93 4.16
N ILE A 6 -3.08 -6.99 4.99
CA ILE A 6 -3.89 -5.87 5.49
C ILE A 6 -4.21 -4.90 4.36
N THR A 7 -3.22 -4.52 3.55
CA THR A 7 -3.46 -3.65 2.39
C THR A 7 -4.34 -4.34 1.34
N ASN A 8 -4.13 -5.62 1.05
CA ASN A 8 -5.00 -6.38 0.16
C ASN A 8 -6.44 -6.42 0.68
N SER A 9 -6.65 -6.75 1.96
CA SER A 9 -8.00 -6.82 2.55
C SER A 9 -8.72 -5.47 2.56
N LEU A 10 -8.02 -4.38 2.88
CA LEU A 10 -8.59 -3.03 2.84
C LEU A 10 -9.08 -2.69 1.42
N VAL A 11 -8.28 -3.06 0.43
CA VAL A 11 -8.57 -2.78 -0.95
C VAL A 11 -9.71 -3.66 -1.47
N THR A 12 -9.59 -4.99 -1.37
CA THR A 12 -10.57 -5.91 -1.94
C THR A 12 -11.92 -5.85 -1.23
N ASN A 13 -11.94 -5.64 0.08
CA ASN A 13 -13.17 -5.74 0.86
C ASN A 13 -13.84 -4.38 1.12
N ILE A 14 -13.10 -3.27 1.16
CA ILE A 14 -13.67 -1.94 1.48
C ILE A 14 -13.74 -1.05 0.23
N ILE A 15 -12.72 -1.12 -0.62
CA ILE A 15 -12.54 -0.18 -1.74
C ILE A 15 -13.20 -0.71 -3.01
N THR A 16 -13.02 -2.00 -3.34
CA THR A 16 -13.58 -2.60 -4.55
C THR A 16 -15.12 -2.57 -4.62
N PRO A 17 -15.91 -2.83 -3.55
CA PRO A 17 -17.37 -2.84 -3.67
C PRO A 17 -17.99 -1.46 -4.02
N PRO A 18 -17.62 -0.35 -3.36
CA PRO A 18 -18.08 0.98 -3.77
C PRO A 18 -17.58 1.39 -5.15
N LEU A 19 -16.33 1.06 -5.51
CA LEU A 19 -15.78 1.37 -6.84
C LEU A 19 -16.48 0.60 -7.96
N GLY A 20 -16.79 -0.69 -7.74
CA GLY A 20 -17.55 -1.50 -8.68
C GLY A 20 -18.99 -1.01 -8.85
N LEU A 21 -19.57 -0.40 -7.81
CA LEU A 21 -20.87 0.25 -7.91
C LEU A 21 -20.79 1.60 -8.67
N LEU A 22 -19.71 2.37 -8.44
CA LEU A 22 -19.56 3.73 -8.98
C LEU A 22 -19.16 3.75 -10.47
N LEU A 23 -18.24 2.87 -10.86
CA LEU A 23 -17.74 2.76 -12.23
C LEU A 23 -18.70 1.99 -13.14
N GLY A 24 -19.74 1.37 -12.57
CA GLY A 24 -20.55 0.38 -13.25
C GLY A 24 -19.77 -0.92 -13.45
N LYS A 25 -20.46 -1.98 -13.90
CA LYS A 25 -19.84 -3.26 -14.28
C LYS A 25 -18.97 -3.07 -15.53
N ILE A 26 -17.84 -2.40 -15.39
CA ILE A 26 -16.81 -2.33 -16.42
C ILE A 26 -16.14 -3.70 -16.41
N ASP A 27 -16.68 -4.63 -17.20
CA ASP A 27 -16.08 -5.94 -17.43
C ASP A 27 -15.37 -5.91 -18.78
N PHE A 28 -14.05 -5.75 -18.75
CA PHE A 28 -13.21 -5.95 -19.92
C PHE A 28 -12.87 -7.41 -20.15
N LYS A 29 -13.29 -8.32 -19.26
CA LYS A 29 -12.98 -9.76 -19.32
C LYS A 29 -13.47 -10.45 -20.59
N ASP A 30 -14.56 -9.95 -21.18
CA ASP A 30 -15.17 -10.55 -22.37
C ASP A 30 -14.42 -10.20 -23.67
N LEU A 31 -13.39 -9.35 -23.60
CA LEU A 31 -12.56 -9.06 -24.77
C LEU A 31 -11.59 -10.22 -25.04
N ALA A 32 -11.87 -10.92 -26.13
CA ALA A 32 -11.05 -12.01 -26.62
C ALA A 32 -10.80 -11.90 -28.13
N LEU A 33 -9.60 -12.27 -28.54
CA LEU A 33 -9.19 -12.36 -29.94
C LEU A 33 -9.08 -13.84 -30.30
N ASN A 34 -9.97 -14.28 -31.18
CA ASN A 34 -9.92 -15.62 -31.75
C ASN A 34 -8.88 -15.66 -32.86
N LEU A 35 -7.83 -16.47 -32.70
CA LEU A 35 -6.77 -16.63 -33.70
C LEU A 35 -7.02 -17.79 -34.68
N GLY A 36 -8.22 -18.39 -34.62
CA GLY A 36 -8.64 -19.52 -35.45
C GLY A 36 -8.46 -20.86 -34.73
N GLY A 37 -9.43 -21.78 -34.92
CA GLY A 37 -9.47 -23.06 -34.20
C GLY A 37 -9.90 -22.91 -32.75
N SER A 38 -9.20 -23.60 -31.83
CA SER A 38 -9.46 -23.57 -30.37
C SER A 38 -8.51 -22.64 -29.59
N VAL A 39 -7.79 -21.75 -30.28
CA VAL A 39 -6.83 -20.83 -29.65
C VAL A 39 -7.44 -19.43 -29.54
N GLU A 40 -7.70 -19.03 -28.30
CA GLU A 40 -8.31 -17.74 -27.93
C GLU A 40 -7.34 -16.97 -27.04
N ILE A 41 -7.06 -15.71 -27.39
CA ILE A 41 -6.31 -14.78 -26.53
C ILE A 41 -7.32 -13.88 -25.81
N THR A 42 -7.52 -14.14 -24.53
CA THR A 42 -8.37 -13.35 -23.63
C THR A 42 -7.61 -12.15 -23.05
N TYR A 43 -7.21 -11.22 -23.92
CA TYR A 43 -6.50 -9.99 -23.51
C TYR A 43 -7.33 -9.10 -22.60
N GLY A 44 -8.65 -9.28 -22.58
CA GLY A 44 -9.58 -8.65 -21.67
C GLY A 44 -9.26 -8.85 -20.20
N VAL A 45 -8.89 -10.08 -19.81
CA VAL A 45 -8.51 -10.41 -18.43
C VAL A 45 -7.23 -9.70 -18.02
N PHE A 46 -6.28 -9.58 -18.95
CA PHE A 46 -5.05 -8.84 -18.73
C PHE A 46 -5.33 -7.35 -18.53
N LEU A 47 -6.15 -6.75 -19.40
CA LEU A 47 -6.52 -5.34 -19.30
C LEU A 47 -7.28 -5.04 -17.99
N GLN A 48 -8.18 -5.93 -17.58
CA GLN A 48 -8.85 -5.86 -16.28
C GLN A 48 -7.83 -5.82 -15.13
N SER A 49 -6.84 -6.71 -15.16
CA SER A 49 -5.80 -6.80 -14.13
C SER A 49 -4.93 -5.53 -14.05
N VAL A 50 -4.63 -4.92 -15.20
CA VAL A 50 -3.92 -3.63 -15.27
C VAL A 50 -4.74 -2.51 -14.64
N LEU A 51 -6.04 -2.44 -14.97
CA LEU A 51 -6.97 -1.45 -14.41
C LEU A 51 -7.12 -1.61 -12.89
N ASP A 52 -7.31 -2.84 -12.42
CA ASP A 52 -7.37 -3.15 -11.00
C ASP A 52 -6.08 -2.65 -10.31
N PHE A 53 -4.91 -2.99 -10.83
CA PHE A 53 -3.63 -2.53 -10.26
C PHE A 53 -3.53 -0.99 -10.18
N VAL A 54 -3.95 -0.27 -11.22
CA VAL A 54 -3.94 1.21 -11.24
C VAL A 54 -4.90 1.77 -10.20
N ILE A 55 -6.11 1.20 -10.07
CA ILE A 55 -7.10 1.62 -9.07
C ILE A 55 -6.55 1.41 -7.65
N ILE A 56 -5.96 0.24 -7.39
CA ILE A 56 -5.37 -0.09 -6.10
C ILE A 56 -4.25 0.89 -5.75
N ALA A 57 -3.34 1.16 -6.70
CA ALA A 57 -2.26 2.12 -6.52
C ALA A 57 -2.78 3.53 -6.25
N LEU A 58 -3.80 3.99 -6.99
CA LEU A 58 -4.43 5.30 -6.80
C LEU A 58 -5.07 5.43 -5.42
N VAL A 59 -5.79 4.40 -4.98
CA VAL A 59 -6.47 4.42 -3.69
C VAL A 59 -5.47 4.42 -2.54
N LEU A 60 -4.45 3.55 -2.59
CA LEU A 60 -3.38 3.55 -1.58
C LEU A 60 -2.66 4.90 -1.54
N PHE A 61 -2.42 5.51 -2.70
CA PHE A 61 -1.83 6.84 -2.78
C PHE A 61 -2.71 7.90 -2.08
N ILE A 62 -4.02 7.91 -2.31
CA ILE A 62 -4.95 8.84 -1.66
C ILE A 62 -4.95 8.62 -0.15
N ILE A 63 -5.00 7.37 0.31
CA ILE A 63 -4.99 7.03 1.75
C ILE A 63 -3.70 7.52 2.40
N ILE A 64 -2.53 7.21 1.83
CA ILE A 64 -1.24 7.64 2.35
C ILE A 64 -1.13 9.17 2.33
N ARG A 65 -1.60 9.83 1.27
CA ARG A 65 -1.61 11.30 1.17
C ARG A 65 -2.53 11.94 2.19
N PHE A 66 -3.70 11.35 2.45
CA PHE A 66 -4.65 11.83 3.45
C PHE A 66 -4.09 11.65 4.86
N MET A 67 -3.51 10.49 5.15
CA MET A 67 -2.81 10.23 6.41
C MET A 67 -1.64 11.21 6.60
N ASN A 68 -0.81 11.45 5.59
CA ASN A 68 0.28 12.44 5.66
C ASN A 68 -0.21 13.89 5.78
N ARG A 69 -1.43 14.19 5.34
CA ARG A 69 -2.02 15.53 5.45
C ARG A 69 -2.67 15.76 6.82
N LEU A 70 -3.22 14.71 7.43
CA LEU A 70 -3.80 14.75 8.77
C LEU A 70 -2.78 14.52 9.87
N ALA A 71 -1.66 13.87 9.56
CA ALA A 71 -0.49 13.91 10.40
C ALA A 71 0.00 15.37 10.40
N PRO A 72 -0.17 16.14 11.49
CA PRO A 72 0.59 17.38 11.61
C PRO A 72 2.05 17.00 11.44
N LYS A 73 2.84 17.94 10.92
CA LYS A 73 4.29 17.83 10.84
C LYS A 73 4.89 17.85 12.26
N LYS A 74 4.49 16.92 13.12
CA LYS A 74 5.12 16.62 14.39
C LYS A 74 6.19 15.58 14.07
N ALA A 75 7.24 16.08 13.43
CA ALA A 75 8.49 15.37 13.21
C ALA A 75 9.26 15.17 14.54
N GLU A 76 8.57 15.01 15.67
CA GLU A 76 9.19 14.84 16.99
C GLU A 76 8.52 13.78 17.87
N ASP A 77 7.51 13.06 17.38
CA ASP A 77 7.03 11.85 18.05
C ASP A 77 6.69 10.79 16.99
N MET A 78 7.70 10.37 16.21
CA MET A 78 7.76 8.92 16.02
C MET A 78 7.78 8.37 17.45
N PRO A 79 6.97 7.36 17.82
CA PRO A 79 7.35 6.56 18.97
C PRO A 79 8.77 6.13 18.60
N GLU A 80 9.77 6.64 19.33
CA GLU A 80 11.11 6.08 19.28
C GLU A 80 10.85 4.59 19.25
N ALA A 81 11.14 3.94 18.12
CA ALA A 81 10.95 2.52 17.97
C ALA A 81 11.72 1.96 19.16
N SER A 82 10.98 1.54 20.21
CA SER A 82 11.44 1.47 21.61
C SER A 82 12.93 1.24 21.59
N LYS A 83 13.74 2.30 21.85
CA LYS A 83 15.17 2.33 21.51
C LYS A 83 15.72 0.91 21.65
N SER A 84 16.13 0.30 20.53
CA SER A 84 16.65 -1.08 20.55
C SER A 84 17.57 -1.22 21.76
N PRO A 85 17.54 -2.30 22.54
CA PRO A 85 18.33 -2.43 23.77
C PRO A 85 19.80 -2.00 23.58
N GLU A 86 20.34 -2.25 22.38
CA GLU A 86 21.66 -1.80 21.94
C GLU A 86 21.83 -0.28 21.92
N LEU A 87 20.85 0.49 21.44
CA LEU A 87 20.88 1.95 21.46
C LEU A 87 20.83 2.51 22.88
N GLN A 88 20.10 1.86 23.80
CA GLN A 88 20.08 2.26 25.22
C GLN A 88 21.44 2.03 25.87
N VAL A 89 22.07 0.89 25.59
CA VAL A 89 23.42 0.57 26.09
C VAL A 89 24.45 1.53 25.51
N LEU A 90 24.36 1.87 24.22
CA LEU A 90 25.26 2.82 23.59
C LEU A 90 25.09 4.25 24.15
N GLU A 91 23.87 4.65 24.51
CA GLU A 91 23.64 5.91 25.24
C GLU A 91 24.26 5.87 26.64
N GLN A 92 24.10 4.79 27.39
CA GLN A 92 24.72 4.62 28.71
C GLN A 92 26.25 4.62 28.63
N ILE A 93 26.83 3.99 27.61
CA ILE A 93 28.28 4.00 27.36
C ILE A 93 28.75 5.41 26.98
N ARG A 94 28.05 6.11 26.08
CA ARG A 94 28.36 7.49 25.70
C ARG A 94 28.34 8.41 26.92
N ASP A 95 27.33 8.28 27.76
CA ASP A 95 27.13 9.13 28.92
C ASP A 95 28.16 8.80 30.04
N ALA A 96 28.57 7.53 30.18
CA ALA A 96 29.65 7.11 31.08
C ALA A 96 31.04 7.58 30.61
N ILE A 97 31.23 7.79 29.31
CA ILE A 97 32.47 8.34 28.72
C ILE A 97 32.45 9.89 28.74
N GLY A 98 31.34 10.52 29.15
CA GLY A 98 31.28 11.95 29.43
C GLY A 98 31.27 12.84 28.19
N HIS A 99 30.84 12.35 27.02
CA HIS A 99 30.62 13.21 25.85
C HIS A 99 29.21 13.84 25.88
N PRO A 100 29.08 15.13 26.24
CA PRO A 100 27.78 15.79 26.32
C PRO A 100 27.20 16.04 24.93
N LYS A 101 25.87 15.98 24.83
CA LYS A 101 25.11 16.25 23.59
C LYS A 101 25.31 17.72 23.18
N LEU A 102 26.14 17.96 22.16
CA LEU A 102 26.12 19.18 21.35
C LEU A 102 25.09 19.01 20.24
#